data_AF-A0A2H0RC81-F1
#
_entry.id   AF-A0A2H0RC81-F1
#
_cell.length_a   1.000
_cell.length_b   1.000
_cell.length_c   1.000
_cell.angle_alpha   90.00
_cell.angle_beta   90.00
_cell.angle_gamma   90.00
#
_symmetry.space_group_name_H-M   'P 1'
#
loop_
_entity.id
_entity.type
_entity.pdbx_description
1 polymer ?
#
loop_
_entity_poly.entity_id
_entity_poly.type
_entity_poly.pdbx_seq_one_letter_code
_entity_poly.pdbx_strand_id
1 'polypeptide(L)'
;MRKKIIKVGNSYAITIAKDFLKKQNLKAGDEVEVKTNSKLGIFTLRTTKSHADTSITPEFKNWVDTYIKENKMLLEKLATS
;
A
#
# COMPACT_ATOMS: atom_id res chain seq x y z
N MET A 1 -9.78 -18.06 3.06
CA MET A 1 -9.05 -19.12 2.32
C MET A 1 -7.76 -19.42 3.08
N ARG A 2 -7.45 -20.70 3.38
CA ARG A 2 -6.18 -21.09 4.03
C ARG A 2 -5.25 -21.72 2.99
N LYS A 3 -3.96 -21.42 3.06
CA LYS A 3 -2.93 -21.97 2.16
C LYS A 3 -1.81 -22.56 3.00
N LYS A 4 -1.18 -23.62 2.49
CA LYS A 4 -0.07 -24.29 3.15
C LYS A 4 1.24 -23.66 2.70
N ILE A 5 2.18 -23.55 3.62
CA ILE A 5 3.58 -23.22 3.30
C ILE A 5 4.25 -24.49 2.78
N ILE A 6 4.89 -24.41 1.63
CA ILE A 6 5.59 -25.53 0.98
C ILE A 6 7.09 -25.25 0.91
N LYS A 7 7.91 -26.31 0.98
CA LYS A 7 9.36 -26.22 0.80
C LYS A 7 9.69 -26.19 -0.70
N VAL A 8 10.54 -25.25 -1.11
CA VAL A 8 11.03 -25.10 -2.48
C VAL A 8 12.55 -24.93 -2.41
N GLY A 9 13.28 -26.02 -2.68
CA GLY A 9 14.74 -26.04 -2.50
C GLY A 9 15.14 -25.79 -1.04
N ASN A 10 15.95 -24.77 -0.81
CA ASN A 10 16.37 -24.31 0.53
C ASN A 10 15.43 -23.25 1.14
N SER A 11 14.31 -22.95 0.47
CA SER A 11 13.39 -21.87 0.85
C SER A 11 11.97 -22.39 1.09
N TYR A 12 11.09 -21.50 1.54
CA TYR A 12 9.66 -21.76 1.70
C TYR A 12 8.83 -20.82 0.83
N ALA A 13 7.70 -21.31 0.33
CA ALA A 13 6.77 -20.56 -0.51
C ALA A 13 5.31 -20.78 -0.09
N ILE A 14 4.45 -19.81 -0.41
CA ILE A 14 3.00 -19.91 -0.23
C ILE A 14 2.35 -19.88 -1.61
N THR A 15 1.37 -20.75 -1.83
CA THR A 15 0.61 -20.76 -3.07
C THR A 15 -0.44 -19.64 -3.09
N ILE A 16 -0.29 -18.72 -4.03
CA ILE A 16 -1.25 -17.63 -4.26
C ILE A 16 -2.23 -18.05 -5.35
N ALA A 17 -3.52 -17.82 -5.14
CA ALA A 17 -4.54 -18.15 -6.13
C ALA A 17 -4.39 -17.25 -7.37
N LYS A 18 -4.61 -17.81 -8.58
CA LYS A 18 -4.50 -17.07 -9.85
C LYS A 18 -5.36 -15.80 -9.87
N ASP A 19 -6.55 -15.85 -9.29
CA ASP A 19 -7.46 -14.69 -9.27
C ASP A 19 -6.93 -13.54 -8.40
N PHE A 20 -6.18 -13.84 -7.34
CA PHE A 20 -5.54 -12.81 -6.53
C PHE A 20 -4.41 -12.11 -7.29
N LEU A 21 -3.60 -12.90 -8.01
CA LEU A 21 -2.56 -12.35 -8.88
C LEU A 21 -3.13 -11.43 -9.96
N LYS A 22 -4.23 -11.84 -10.63
CA LYS A 22 -4.93 -11.01 -11.62
C LYS A 22 -5.43 -9.69 -11.03
N LYS A 23 -6.08 -9.72 -9.87
CA LYS A 23 -6.61 -8.51 -9.20
C LYS A 23 -5.52 -7.51 -8.83
N GLN A 24 -4.32 -8.00 -8.54
CA GLN A 24 -3.17 -7.17 -8.18
C GLN A 24 -2.24 -6.88 -9.36
N ASN A 25 -2.65 -7.25 -10.58
CA ASN A 25 -1.87 -7.13 -11.82
C ASN A 25 -0.44 -7.72 -11.69
N LEU A 26 -0.33 -8.84 -10.97
CA LEU A 26 0.92 -9.56 -10.73
C LEU A 26 1.00 -10.81 -11.62
N LYS A 27 2.20 -11.14 -12.07
CA LYS A 27 2.52 -12.38 -12.78
C LYS A 27 3.71 -13.09 -12.15
N ALA A 28 3.90 -14.36 -12.50
CA ALA A 28 5.09 -15.10 -12.13
C ALA A 28 6.34 -14.38 -12.66
N GLY A 29 7.35 -14.22 -11.80
CA GLY A 29 8.57 -13.46 -12.10
C GLY A 29 8.52 -11.98 -11.74
N ASP A 30 7.37 -11.44 -11.31
CA ASP A 30 7.34 -10.08 -10.75
C ASP A 30 7.97 -10.04 -9.34
N GLU A 31 8.67 -8.95 -9.05
CA GLU A 31 9.25 -8.68 -7.74
C GLU A 31 8.25 -7.97 -6.82
N VAL A 32 8.30 -8.32 -5.53
CA VAL A 32 7.44 -7.75 -4.50
C VAL A 32 8.28 -7.45 -3.25
N GLU A 33 7.95 -6.36 -2.57
CA GLU A 33 8.51 -6.04 -1.27
C GLU A 33 7.70 -6.74 -0.18
N VAL A 34 8.40 -7.40 0.75
CA VAL A 34 7.79 -8.05 1.91
C VAL A 34 8.07 -7.22 3.15
N LYS A 35 7.02 -6.71 3.80
CA LYS A 35 7.13 -6.07 5.12
C LYS A 35 6.59 -6.99 6.20
N THR A 36 7.32 -7.09 7.30
CA THR A 36 6.94 -7.89 8.45
C THR A 36 6.49 -6.97 9.58
N ASN A 37 5.33 -7.29 10.16
CA ASN A 37 4.93 -6.74 11.44
C ASN A 37 5.02 -7.84 12.50
N SER A 38 6.18 -7.92 13.16
CA SER A 38 6.49 -8.97 14.13
C SER A 38 5.55 -8.98 15.34
N LYS A 39 4.91 -7.85 15.68
CA LYS A 39 3.97 -7.78 16.81
C LYS A 39 2.64 -8.46 16.51
N LEU A 40 2.23 -8.45 15.24
CA LEU A 40 0.95 -9.02 14.79
C LEU A 40 1.11 -10.34 14.04
N GLY A 41 2.35 -10.75 13.73
CA GLY A 41 2.62 -11.94 12.91
C GLY A 41 2.12 -11.79 11.46
N ILE A 42 2.03 -10.56 10.96
CA ILE A 42 1.49 -10.25 9.63
C ILE A 42 2.64 -10.00 8.65
N PHE A 43 2.54 -10.63 7.48
CA PHE A 43 3.35 -10.33 6.31
C PHE A 43 2.52 -9.54 5.32
N THR A 44 3.01 -8.37 4.92
CA THR A 44 2.38 -7.54 3.89
C THR A 44 3.23 -7.58 2.64
N LEU A 45 2.61 -7.96 1.52
CA LEU A 45 3.20 -7.96 0.20
C LEU A 45 2.82 -6.68 -0.52
N ARG A 46 3.80 -5.91 -0.99
CA ARG A 46 3.58 -4.71 -1.79
C ARG A 46 4.24 -4.87 -3.16
N THR A 47 3.51 -4.53 -4.21
CA THR A 47 4.07 -4.49 -5.56
C THR A 47 4.99 -3.28 -5.70
N THR A 48 6.18 -3.47 -6.26
CA THR A 48 7.09 -2.37 -6.58
C THR A 48 6.58 -1.54 -7.76
N LYS A 49 5.72 -2.15 -8.59
CA LYS A 49 5.01 -1.53 -9.73
C LYS A 49 3.79 -0.70 -9.33
N SER A 50 3.57 -0.47 -8.03
CA SER A 50 2.60 0.52 -7.60
C SER A 50 3.12 1.89 -8.03
N HIS A 51 2.65 2.35 -9.19
CA HIS A 51 2.20 3.73 -9.33
C HIS A 51 1.16 3.97 -8.23
N ALA A 52 1.60 4.09 -6.98
CA ALA A 52 0.99 5.13 -6.18
C ALA A 52 1.33 6.38 -6.99
N ASP A 53 0.32 6.98 -7.60
CA ASP A 53 0.38 8.38 -8.00
C ASP A 53 0.68 9.18 -6.72
N THR A 54 1.93 9.15 -6.28
CA THR A 54 2.53 10.12 -5.36
C THR A 54 2.76 11.45 -6.07
N SER A 55 2.43 11.52 -7.36
CA SER A 55 2.20 12.77 -8.05
C SER A 55 0.97 13.43 -7.44
N ILE A 56 1.15 14.14 -6.32
CA ILE A 56 0.22 15.17 -5.89
C ILE A 56 -0.11 15.98 -7.14
N THR A 57 -1.32 15.84 -7.66
CA THR A 57 -1.71 16.57 -8.85
C THR A 57 -1.68 18.06 -8.51
N PRO A 58 -1.26 18.94 -9.44
CA PRO A 58 -1.32 20.38 -9.22
C PRO A 58 -2.72 20.85 -8.77
N GLU A 59 -3.76 20.16 -9.25
CA GLU A 59 -5.16 20.37 -8.88
C GLU A 59 -5.43 20.07 -7.40
N PHE A 60 -4.93 18.93 -6.89
CA PHE A 60 -5.07 18.59 -5.48
C PHE A 60 -4.33 19.60 -4.60
N LYS A 61 -3.12 20.01 -5.00
CA LYS A 61 -2.36 21.03 -4.26
C LYS A 61 -3.11 22.37 -4.21
N ASN A 62 -3.60 22.84 -5.35
CA ASN A 62 -4.36 24.10 -5.41
C ASN A 62 -5.65 24.04 -4.59
N TRP A 63 -6.32 22.90 -4.58
CA TRP A 63 -7.49 22.70 -3.73
C TRP A 63 -7.13 22.75 -2.24
N VAL A 64 -6.06 22.07 -1.82
CA VAL A 64 -5.59 22.12 -0.42
C VAL A 64 -5.19 23.54 -0.02
N ASP A 65 -4.44 24.26 -0.87
CA ASP A 65 -4.01 25.64 -0.60
C ASP A 65 -5.21 26.59 -0.47
N THR A 66 -6.23 26.42 -1.32
CA THR A 66 -7.47 27.21 -1.26
C THR A 66 -8.26 26.88 0.01
N TYR A 67 -8.41 25.59 0.33
CA TYR A 67 -9.12 25.13 1.51
C TYR A 67 -8.48 25.63 2.81
N ILE A 68 -7.14 25.59 2.91
CA ILE A 68 -6.40 26.12 4.06
C ILE A 68 -6.58 27.63 4.18
N LYS A 69 -6.58 28.36 3.05
CA LYS A 69 -6.77 29.80 3.05
C LYS A 69 -8.18 30.21 3.50
N GLU A 70 -9.20 29.50 3.03
CA GLU A 70 -10.60 29.78 3.37
C GLU A 70 -10.94 29.38 4.82
N ASN A 71 -10.32 28.31 5.33
CA ASN A 71 -10.66 27.72 6.63
C ASN A 71 -9.58 27.96 7.70
N LYS A 72 -8.65 28.90 7.47
CA LYS A 72 -7.48 29.14 8.35
C LYS A 72 -7.86 29.25 9.83
N MET A 73 -8.91 30.02 10.14
CA MET A 73 -9.36 30.25 11.51
C MET A 73 -9.97 29.00 12.16
N LEU A 74 -10.58 28.11 11.37
CA LEU A 74 -11.13 26.84 11.85
C LEU A 74 -10.01 25.81 12.07
N LEU A 75 -9.03 25.77 11.15
CA LEU A 75 -7.88 24.89 11.25
C LEU A 75 -6.98 25.24 12.45
N GLU A 76 -6.79 26.52 12.74
CA GLU A 76 -6.05 26.97 13.94
C GLU A 76 -6.75 26.54 15.23
N LYS A 77 -8.09 26.58 15.26
CA LYS A 77 -8.88 26.09 16.40
C LYS A 77 -8.82 24.57 16.56
N LEU A 78 -8.80 23.82 15.45
CA LEU A 78 -8.67 22.36 15.47
C LEU A 78 -7.26 21.89 15.83
N ALA A 79 -6.22 22.65 15.49
CA ALA A 79 -4.83 22.31 15.82
C ALA A 79 -4.48 22.56 17.30
N THR A 80 -5.28 23.36 18.00
CA THR A 80 -5.07 23.73 19.41
C THR A 80 -6.04 23.00 20.36
N SER A 81 -6.89 22.10 19.86
CA SER A 81 -7.79 21.24 20.64
C SER A 81 -7.20 19.84 20.82
#